data_AF-A0A7C2ERL4-F1
#
_entry.id   AF-A0A7C2ERL4-F1
#
_cell.length_a   1.000
_cell.length_b   1.000
_cell.length_c   1.000
_cell.angle_alpha   90.00
_cell.angle_beta   90.00
_cell.angle_gamma   90.00
#
_symmetry.space_group_name_H-M   'P 1'
#
loop_
_entity.id
_entity.type
_entity.pdbx_description
1 polymer ?
#
loop_
_entity_poly.entity_id
_entity_poly.type
_entity_poly.pdbx_seq_one_letter_code
_entity_poly.pdbx_strand_id
1 'polypeptide(L)'
;MRIHFIAARDLPDLWFQAVHDILDHGHRFVIDRGSYAGQTRLEYDYFTGHVKHPGTQPLIPDIPPALGIPNPVEHDYLYGGPGYSRGYLEYLMSPRKEPGESYTYGERLTRVPLTGDT
;
A
#
# COMPACT_ATOMS: atom_id res chain seq x y z
N MET A 1 18.52 13.32 -5.73
CA MET A 1 18.08 11.91 -5.84
C MET A 1 18.87 11.07 -4.87
N ARG A 2 18.31 10.87 -3.67
CA ARG A 2 18.82 9.91 -2.67
C ARG A 2 18.12 8.56 -2.87
N ILE A 3 18.90 7.50 -2.93
CA ILE A 3 18.37 6.13 -3.08
C ILE A 3 18.34 5.48 -1.70
N HIS A 4 17.16 4.99 -1.32
CA HIS A 4 16.93 4.30 -0.05
C HIS A 4 16.81 2.80 -0.30
N PHE A 5 17.70 2.02 0.31
CA PHE A 5 17.70 0.56 0.20
C PHE A 5 17.50 -0.06 1.58
N ILE A 6 16.41 -0.81 1.75
CA ILE A 6 16.08 -1.51 2.99
C ILE A 6 16.03 -3.00 2.73
N ALA A 7 16.76 -3.77 3.54
CA ALA A 7 16.67 -5.23 3.56
C ALA A 7 15.99 -5.68 4.85
N ALA A 8 14.77 -6.19 4.73
CA ALA A 8 13.93 -6.59 5.83
C ALA A 8 13.71 -8.11 5.88
N ARG A 9 13.37 -8.62 7.06
CA ARG A 9 13.02 -10.03 7.26
C ARG A 9 11.67 -10.36 6.63
N ASP A 10 10.63 -9.61 7.00
CA ASP A 10 9.24 -9.80 6.61
C ASP A 10 8.56 -8.46 6.29
N LEU A 11 7.26 -8.47 5.93
CA LEU A 11 6.54 -7.26 5.52
C LEU A 11 6.36 -6.24 6.65
N PRO A 12 5.97 -6.63 7.89
CA PRO A 12 5.92 -5.69 9.01
C PRO A 12 7.29 -5.02 9.28
N ASP A 13 8.37 -5.80 9.30
CA ASP A 13 9.73 -5.29 9.49
C ASP A 13 10.09 -4.25 8.41
N LEU A 14 9.79 -4.53 7.14
CA LEU A 14 10.00 -3.56 6.05
C LEU A 14 9.24 -2.26 6.31
N TRP A 15 7.96 -2.36 6.71
CA TRP A 15 7.11 -1.21 6.93
C TRP A 15 7.67 -0.31 8.04
N PHE A 16 8.02 -0.87 9.19
CA PHE A 16 8.57 -0.09 10.30
C PHE A 16 9.92 0.53 9.95
N GLN A 17 10.82 -0.20 9.29
CA GLN A 17 12.10 0.34 8.84
C GLN A 17 11.91 1.48 7.84
N ALA A 18 10.97 1.35 6.90
CA ALA A 18 10.66 2.39 5.93
C ALA A 18 10.01 3.63 6.56
N VAL A 19 9.16 3.47 7.57
CA VAL A 19 8.60 4.61 8.31
C VAL A 19 9.68 5.32 9.12
N HIS A 20 10.57 4.58 9.78
CA HIS A 20 11.67 5.19 10.51
C HIS A 20 12.60 5.97 9.56
N ASP A 21 12.99 5.38 8.44
CA ASP A 21 13.93 5.98 7.51
C ASP A 21 13.38 7.25 6.83
N ILE A 22 12.09 7.29 6.48
CA ILE A 22 11.48 8.47 5.84
C ILE A 22 11.33 9.65 6.80
N LEU A 23 11.20 9.40 8.09
CA LEU A 23 11.10 10.47 9.10
C LEU A 23 12.40 11.26 9.21
N ASP A 24 13.55 10.58 9.10
CA ASP A 24 14.87 11.20 9.21
C ASP A 24 15.39 11.74 7.88
N HIS A 25 15.06 11.06 6.77
CA HIS A 25 15.71 11.28 5.49
C HIS A 25 14.77 11.66 4.34
N GLY A 26 13.45 11.63 4.57
CA GLY A 26 12.46 11.97 3.57
C GLY A 26 12.51 13.45 3.19
N HIS A 27 12.26 13.74 1.92
CA HIS A 27 12.12 15.11 1.45
C HIS A 27 10.71 15.61 1.78
N ARG A 28 10.63 16.75 2.48
CA ARG A 28 9.34 17.40 2.79
C ARG A 28 8.98 18.41 1.71
N PHE A 29 7.77 18.31 1.17
CA PHE A 29 7.23 19.31 0.24
C PHE A 29 5.78 19.64 0.54
N VAL A 30 5.30 20.78 0.03
CA VAL A 30 3.91 21.22 0.11
C VAL A 30 3.17 20.77 -1.14
N ILE A 31 1.99 20.19 -0.96
CA ILE A 31 1.16 19.76 -2.08
C ILE A 31 0.48 21.00 -2.70
N ASP A 32 0.71 21.25 -4.00
CA ASP A 32 0.16 22.43 -4.67
C ASP A 32 -1.27 22.24 -5.20
N ARG A 33 -1.69 21.00 -5.51
CA ARG A 33 -2.97 20.71 -6.18
C ARG A 33 -3.60 19.40 -5.70
N GLY A 34 -4.92 19.29 -5.86
CA GLY A 34 -5.72 18.11 -5.50
C GLY A 34 -6.31 18.18 -4.10
N SER A 35 -6.89 17.06 -3.63
CA SER A 35 -7.64 16.99 -2.37
C SER A 35 -6.83 17.31 -1.11
N TYR A 36 -5.51 17.36 -1.22
CA TYR A 36 -4.57 17.59 -0.11
C TYR A 36 -3.74 18.89 -0.29
N ALA A 37 -4.16 19.81 -1.16
CA ALA A 37 -3.45 21.06 -1.39
C ALA A 37 -3.23 21.85 -0.08
N GLY A 38 -2.02 22.36 0.12
CA GLY A 38 -1.58 23.06 1.34
C GLY A 38 -1.06 22.16 2.46
N GLN A 39 -1.21 20.83 2.36
CA GLN A 39 -0.62 19.90 3.32
C GLN A 39 0.84 19.59 2.99
N THR A 40 1.61 19.15 3.99
CA THR A 40 2.99 18.67 3.77
C THR A 40 3.02 17.15 3.61
N ARG A 41 3.88 16.67 2.71
CA ARG A 41 4.15 15.25 2.51
C ARG A 41 5.64 14.98 2.66
N LEU A 42 5.98 13.86 3.28
CA LEU A 42 7.32 13.27 3.24
C LEU A 42 7.36 12.26 2.10
N GLU A 43 8.41 12.32 1.30
CA GLU A 43 8.58 11.45 0.14
C GLU A 43 10.04 11.02 -0.02
N TYR A 44 10.22 9.81 -0.54
CA TYR A 44 11.51 9.33 -1.02
C TYR A 44 11.70 9.74 -2.47
N ASP A 45 12.89 10.25 -2.80
CA ASP A 45 13.28 10.39 -4.21
C ASP A 45 13.26 9.02 -4.92
N TYR A 46 13.73 7.98 -4.23
CA TYR A 46 13.70 6.60 -4.69
C TYR A 46 13.78 5.62 -3.51
N PHE A 47 12.93 4.59 -3.49
CA PHE A 47 12.88 3.57 -2.45
C PHE A 47 12.96 2.16 -3.05
N THR A 48 13.72 1.28 -2.42
CA THR A 48 13.74 -0.15 -2.71
C THR A 48 13.78 -0.95 -1.42
N GLY A 49 12.80 -1.84 -1.27
CA GLY A 49 12.72 -2.80 -0.17
C GLY A 49 12.94 -4.22 -0.67
N HIS A 50 13.83 -4.98 -0.02
CA HIS A 50 13.97 -6.42 -0.23
C HIS A 50 13.50 -7.18 1.01
N VAL A 51 12.46 -7.99 0.87
CA VAL A 51 11.88 -8.79 1.95
C VAL A 51 12.33 -10.24 1.79
N LYS A 52 13.04 -10.78 2.78
CA LYS A 52 13.61 -12.14 2.72
C LYS A 52 12.55 -13.23 2.83
N HIS A 53 11.49 -13.00 3.61
CA HIS A 53 10.44 -13.97 3.87
C HIS A 53 9.04 -13.33 3.71
N PRO A 54 8.63 -12.98 2.48
CA PRO A 54 7.45 -12.15 2.22
C PRO A 54 6.12 -12.80 2.61
N GLY A 55 6.06 -14.13 2.76
CA GLY A 55 4.86 -14.85 3.18
C GLY A 55 4.73 -15.07 4.70
N THR A 56 5.64 -14.52 5.50
CA THR A 56 5.62 -14.69 6.97
C THR A 56 4.39 -14.04 7.57
N GLN A 57 3.63 -14.78 8.37
CA GLN A 57 2.47 -14.25 9.10
C GLN A 57 2.87 -13.71 10.47
N PRO A 58 2.23 -12.63 10.96
CA PRO A 58 1.21 -11.82 10.27
C PRO A 58 1.80 -10.93 9.17
N LEU A 59 1.07 -10.74 8.06
CA LEU A 59 1.49 -9.85 6.96
C LEU A 59 1.25 -8.38 7.27
N ILE A 60 0.24 -8.08 8.09
CA ILE A 60 -0.18 -6.72 8.42
C ILE A 60 0.65 -6.24 9.62
N PRO A 61 1.28 -5.03 9.54
CA PRO A 61 1.93 -4.44 10.70
C PRO A 61 0.91 -4.14 11.80
N ASP A 62 1.26 -4.47 13.04
CA ASP A 62 0.46 -4.17 14.23
C ASP A 62 1.18 -3.17 15.13
N ILE A 63 0.51 -2.06 15.42
CA ILE A 63 0.99 -0.99 16.26
C ILE A 63 0.36 -1.17 17.65
N PRO A 64 1.16 -1.25 18.72
CA PRO A 64 0.63 -1.39 20.06
C PRO A 64 -0.37 -0.25 20.41
N PRO A 65 -1.59 -0.58 20.86
CA PRO A 65 -2.61 0.43 21.19
C PRO A 65 -2.15 1.47 22.23
N ALA A 66 -1.20 1.10 23.09
CA ALA A 66 -0.60 1.99 24.08
C ALA A 66 0.11 3.22 23.47
N LEU A 67 0.47 3.19 22.18
CA LEU A 67 1.08 4.31 21.48
C LEU A 67 0.06 5.34 20.99
N GLY A 68 -1.24 5.03 21.02
CA GLY A 68 -2.29 5.94 20.55
C GLY A 68 -2.26 6.24 19.04
N ILE A 69 -1.53 5.43 18.27
CA ILE A 69 -1.40 5.55 16.81
C ILE A 69 -2.24 4.42 16.19
N PRO A 70 -3.13 4.71 15.22
CA PRO A 70 -3.92 3.68 14.56
C PRO A 70 -3.04 2.78 13.68
N ASN A 71 -3.46 1.53 13.52
CA ASN A 71 -2.82 0.60 12.59
C ASN A 71 -2.82 1.15 11.15
N PRO A 72 -1.78 0.83 10.35
CA PRO A 72 -1.66 1.38 9.00
C PRO A 72 -2.74 0.86 8.03
N VAL A 73 -3.30 -0.31 8.32
CA VAL A 73 -4.37 -0.93 7.55
C VAL A 73 -5.15 -1.90 8.44
N GLU A 74 -6.46 -2.00 8.19
CA GLU A 74 -7.34 -2.93 8.88
C GLU A 74 -7.41 -4.28 8.15
N HIS A 75 -7.50 -5.38 8.90
CA HIS A 75 -7.63 -6.72 8.34
C HIS A 75 -8.89 -6.85 7.47
N ASP A 76 -10.03 -6.43 8.00
CA ASP A 76 -11.33 -6.58 7.35
C ASP A 76 -11.46 -5.69 6.10
N TYR A 77 -10.71 -4.57 6.05
CA TYR A 77 -10.60 -3.76 4.84
C TYR A 77 -9.90 -4.54 3.70
N LEU A 78 -8.83 -5.27 4.02
CA LEU A 78 -8.06 -6.02 3.01
C LEU A 78 -8.78 -7.29 2.57
N TYR A 79 -9.19 -8.11 3.53
CA TYR A 79 -9.71 -9.45 3.27
C TYR A 79 -11.24 -9.49 3.13
N GLY A 80 -11.93 -8.42 3.53
CA GLY A 80 -13.38 -8.40 3.66
C GLY A 80 -13.81 -8.92 5.02
N GLY A 81 -14.67 -8.16 5.70
CA GLY A 81 -15.19 -8.50 7.02
C GLY A 81 -16.37 -7.59 7.41
N PRO A 82 -16.89 -7.72 8.64
CA PRO A 82 -18.00 -6.92 9.12
C PRO A 82 -17.76 -5.42 8.91
N GLY A 83 -18.73 -4.71 8.34
CA GLY A 83 -18.61 -3.27 8.03
C GLY A 83 -18.07 -2.95 6.64
N TYR A 84 -17.52 -3.92 5.92
CA TYR A 84 -17.08 -3.77 4.53
C TYR A 84 -17.98 -4.57 3.60
N SER A 85 -18.45 -3.94 2.53
CA SER A 85 -19.22 -4.65 1.51
C SER A 85 -18.37 -5.66 0.73
N ARG A 86 -17.05 -5.42 0.65
CA ARG A 86 -16.03 -6.22 -0.06
C ARG A 86 -14.63 -5.97 0.51
N GLY A 87 -13.74 -6.95 0.33
CA GLY A 87 -12.31 -6.79 0.63
C GLY A 87 -11.55 -6.11 -0.50
N TYR A 88 -10.52 -5.34 -0.17
CA TYR A 88 -9.64 -4.67 -1.13
C TYR A 88 -8.96 -5.65 -2.10
N LEU A 89 -8.66 -6.88 -1.66
CA LEU A 89 -8.09 -7.91 -2.53
C LEU A 89 -9.02 -8.29 -3.69
N GLU A 90 -10.34 -8.35 -3.47
CA GLU A 90 -11.32 -8.61 -4.53
C GLU A 90 -11.32 -7.48 -5.58
N TYR A 91 -11.21 -6.23 -5.12
CA TYR A 91 -11.10 -5.06 -5.99
C TYR A 91 -9.83 -5.13 -6.86
N LEU A 92 -8.69 -5.49 -6.28
CA LEU A 92 -7.42 -5.60 -7.01
C LEU A 92 -7.43 -6.71 -8.07
N MET A 93 -8.16 -7.80 -7.82
CA MET A 93 -8.19 -8.99 -8.68
C MET A 93 -9.33 -9.00 -9.71
N SER A 94 -10.15 -7.95 -9.78
CA SER A 94 -11.31 -7.91 -10.69
C SER A 94 -11.32 -6.67 -11.61
N PRO A 95 -11.91 -6.77 -12.81
CA PRO A 95 -12.04 -5.64 -13.73
C PRO A 95 -13.16 -4.66 -13.34
N ARG A 96 -13.76 -4.84 -12.16
CA ARG A 96 -14.92 -4.07 -11.72
C ARG A 96 -14.49 -2.64 -11.36
N LYS A 97 -15.29 -1.67 -11.80
CA LYS A 97 -15.16 -0.25 -11.42
C LYS A 97 -16.29 0.16 -10.51
N GLU A 98 -15.98 1.02 -9.56
CA GLU A 98 -16.96 1.78 -8.81
C GLU A 98 -17.27 3.11 -9.53
N PRO A 99 -18.42 3.75 -9.23
CA PRO A 99 -18.83 4.99 -9.88
C PRO A 99 -17.77 6.09 -9.78
N GLY A 100 -17.35 6.63 -10.93
CA GLY A 100 -16.33 7.68 -11.01
C GLY A 100 -14.90 7.19 -11.31
N GLU A 101 -14.66 5.88 -11.28
CA GLU A 101 -13.36 5.31 -11.64
C GLU A 101 -13.19 5.21 -13.16
N SER A 102 -12.06 5.69 -13.67
CA SER A 102 -11.73 5.57 -15.11
C SER A 102 -11.06 4.24 -15.45
N TYR A 103 -10.35 3.63 -14.50
CA TYR A 103 -9.67 2.33 -14.65
C TYR A 103 -9.48 1.66 -13.29
N THR A 104 -9.29 0.33 -13.28
CA THR A 104 -8.73 -0.39 -12.14
C THR A 104 -7.47 -1.15 -12.51
N TYR A 105 -6.65 -1.49 -11.51
CA TYR A 105 -5.52 -2.39 -11.74
C TYR A 105 -5.98 -3.79 -12.13
N GLY A 106 -7.10 -4.27 -11.58
CA GLY A 106 -7.66 -5.57 -11.92
C GLY A 106 -8.05 -5.67 -13.40
N GLU A 107 -8.55 -4.59 -14.03
CA GLU A 107 -8.78 -4.58 -15.48
C GLU A 107 -7.51 -4.91 -16.28
N ARG A 108 -6.34 -4.42 -15.84
CA ARG A 108 -5.07 -4.69 -16.52
C ARG A 108 -4.60 -6.12 -16.33
N LEU A 109 -4.95 -6.74 -15.20
CA LEU A 109 -4.61 -8.13 -14.89
C LEU A 109 -5.52 -9.10 -15.64
N THR A 110 -6.81 -8.78 -15.79
CA THR A 110 -7.81 -9.74 -16.26
C THR A 110 -8.24 -9.56 -17.71
N ARG A 111 -7.94 -8.43 -18.38
CA ARG A 111 -8.32 -8.18 -19.79
C ARG A 111 -7.24 -8.56 -20.80
N VAL A 112 -6.57 -9.68 -20.57
CA VAL A 112 -5.68 -10.26 -21.58
C VAL A 112 -6.55 -10.96 -22.64
N PRO A 113 -6.40 -10.66 -23.95
CA PRO A 113 -7.10 -11.39 -25.00
C PRO A 113 -6.71 -12.86 -24.96
N LEU A 114 -7.68 -13.76 -24.75
CA LEU A 114 -7.45 -15.20 -24.82
C LEU A 114 -7.49 -15.64 -26.29
N THR A 115 -6.33 -15.95 -26.85
CA THR A 115 -6.22 -16.52 -28.20
C THR A 115 -6.30 -18.05 -28.09
N GLY A 116 -7.50 -18.64 -28.24
CA GLY A 116 -7.65 -20.09 -28.18
C GLY A 116 -9.05 -20.60 -27.84
N ASP A 117 -9.90 -19.74 -27.30
CA ASP A 117 -11.30 -20.07 -27.06
C ASP A 117 -12.12 -19.75 -28.33
N THR A 118 -12.27 -20.75 -29.20
CA THR A 118 -13.29 -20.79 -30.26
C THR A 118 -14.60 -21.34 -29.71
#